data_AF-A0A661BXQ1-F1
#
_entry.id   AF-A0A661BXQ1-F1
#
_cell.length_a   1.000
_cell.length_b   1.000
_cell.length_c   1.000
_cell.angle_alpha   90.00
_cell.angle_beta   90.00
_cell.angle_gamma   90.00
#
_symmetry.space_group_name_H-M   'P 1'
#
loop_
_entity.id
_entity.type
_entity.pdbx_description
1 polymer ?
#
loop_
_entity_poly.entity_id
_entity_poly.type
_entity_poly.pdbx_seq_one_letter_code
_entity_poly.pdbx_strand_id
1 'polypeptide(L)' 'EQAQTRKSLVGTGDRSDRIRTYNYPQGRVTDHRINLTLYKLDEIIQGQLNQVLEPLVNEYQAEQLASLANE' A
#
# COMPACT_ATOMS: atom_id res chain seq x y z
N GLU A 1 -14.95 -18.50 10.68
CA GLU A 1 -14.88 -17.64 9.48
C GLU A 1 -14.07 -16.37 9.69
N GLN A 2 -14.47 -15.46 10.57
CA GLN A 2 -13.74 -14.19 10.82
C GLN A 2 -12.23 -14.37 11.11
N ALA A 3 -11.86 -15.38 11.89
CA ALA A 3 -10.45 -15.67 12.19
C ALA A 3 -9.63 -16.06 10.96
N GLN A 4 -10.23 -16.75 9.99
CA GLN A 4 -9.56 -17.19 8.77
C GLN A 4 -9.39 -16.04 7.79
N THR A 5 -10.43 -15.22 7.60
CA THR A 5 -10.36 -13.99 6.80
C THR A 5 -9.31 -13.03 7.35
N ARG A 6 -9.27 -12.80 8.67
CA ARG A 6 -8.25 -11.96 9.30
C ARG A 6 -6.84 -12.50 9.05
N LYS A 7 -6.64 -13.81 9.17
CA LYS A 7 -5.33 -14.43 8.92
C LYS A 7 -4.89 -14.25 7.45
N SER A 8 -5.82 -14.36 6.51
CA SER A 8 -5.56 -14.08 5.09
C SER A 8 -5.16 -12.63 4.84
N LEU A 9 -5.82 -11.65 5.48
CA LEU A 9 -5.55 -10.23 5.27
C LEU A 9 -4.23 -9.74 5.91
N VAL A 10 -3.84 -10.33 7.04
CA VAL A 10 -2.61 -9.96 7.76
C VAL A 10 -1.38 -10.70 7.21
N GLY A 11 -1.60 -11.82 6.49
CA GLY A 11 -0.53 -12.66 5.98
C GLY A 11 0.16 -13.46 7.08
N THR A 12 1.46 -13.70 6.92
CA THR A 12 2.26 -14.50 7.88
C THR A 12 2.75 -13.66 9.06
N GLY A 13 2.71 -12.33 8.94
CA GLY A 13 3.29 -11.40 9.90
C GLY A 13 4.80 -11.21 9.75
N ASP A 14 5.41 -11.81 8.73
CA ASP A 14 6.83 -11.62 8.44
C ASP A 14 7.12 -10.17 7.95
N ARG A 15 8.39 -9.77 8.07
CA ARG A 15 8.86 -8.46 7.61
C ARG A 15 8.78 -8.30 6.10
N SER A 16 8.88 -9.40 5.33
CA SER A 16 8.75 -9.38 3.88
C SER A 16 7.32 -9.09 3.40
N ASP A 17 6.31 -9.47 4.19
CA ASP A 17 4.88 -9.26 3.89
C ASP A 17 4.40 -7.83 4.14
N ARG A 18 5.29 -6.90 4.51
CA ARG A 18 4.91 -5.52 4.85
C ARG A 18 4.52 -4.75 3.59
N ILE A 19 3.27 -4.27 3.57
CA ILE A 19 2.78 -3.40 2.50
C ILE A 19 3.44 -2.02 2.47
N ARG A 20 3.98 -1.53 3.59
CA ARG A 20 4.59 -0.20 3.72
C ARG A 20 5.76 -0.16 4.70
N THR A 21 6.72 0.72 4.43
CA THR A 21 7.81 1.07 5.35
C THR A 21 7.77 2.57 5.65
N TYR A 22 7.74 2.94 6.93
CA TYR A 22 7.88 4.32 7.40
C TYR A 22 9.30 4.55 7.92
N ASN A 23 10.01 5.52 7.36
CA ASN A 23 11.38 5.87 7.74
C ASN A 23 11.41 7.31 8.26
N TYR A 24 11.35 7.44 9.58
CA TYR A 24 11.34 8.72 10.29
C TYR A 24 12.63 9.54 10.12
N PRO A 25 13.84 8.97 10.26
CA PRO A 25 15.08 9.73 10.05
C PRO A 25 15.19 10.40 8.67
N GLN A 26 14.60 9.79 7.64
CA GLN A 26 14.62 10.31 6.26
C GLN A 26 13.28 10.95 5.85
N GLY A 27 12.31 11.05 6.76
CA GLY A 27 11.00 11.67 6.51
C GLY A 27 10.20 11.05 5.37
N ARG A 28 10.38 9.74 5.09
CA ARG A 28 9.75 9.09 3.93
C ARG A 28 8.87 7.90 4.30
N VAL A 29 7.88 7.64 3.46
CA VAL A 29 7.11 6.39 3.42
C VAL A 29 7.25 5.74 2.07
N THR A 30 7.42 4.43 2.06
CA THR A 30 7.42 3.60 0.85
C THR A 30 6.27 2.62 0.92
N ASP A 31 5.43 2.56 -0.11
CA ASP A 31 4.40 1.55 -0.32
C ASP A 31 4.89 0.51 -1.33
N HIS A 32 5.05 -0.74 -0.88
CA HIS A 32 5.66 -1.81 -1.67
C HIS A 32 4.69 -2.46 -2.64
N ARG A 33 3.39 -2.20 -2.53
CA ARG A 33 2.40 -2.77 -3.47
C ARG A 33 2.58 -2.24 -4.88
N ILE A 34 2.96 -0.97 -5.00
CA ILE A 34 3.15 -0.26 -6.27
C ILE A 34 4.54 0.40 -6.37
N ASN A 35 5.43 0.10 -5.43
CA ASN A 35 6.77 0.70 -5.31
C ASN A 35 6.78 2.25 -5.25
N LEU A 36 5.75 2.86 -4.65
CA LEU A 36 5.64 4.31 -4.48
C LEU A 36 6.45 4.76 -3.26
N THR A 37 7.28 5.80 -3.41
CA THR A 37 8.00 6.42 -2.29
C THR A 37 7.68 7.92 -2.21
N LEU A 38 7.29 8.39 -1.03
CA LEU A 38 6.94 9.79 -0.75
C LEU A 38 7.81 10.32 0.39
N TYR A 39 8.35 11.53 0.21
CA TYR A 39 9.18 12.25 1.19
C TYR A 39 8.36 13.25 2.02
N LYS A 40 7.17 12.83 2.44
CA LYS A 40 6.20 13.67 3.15
C LYS A 40 5.58 12.91 4.32
N LEU A 41 6.42 12.20 5.07
CA LEU A 41 5.97 11.34 6.16
C LEU A 41 5.09 12.08 7.16
N ASP A 42 5.49 13.29 7.56
CA ASP A 42 4.75 14.08 8.54
C ASP A 42 3.34 14.40 8.07
N GLU A 43 3.17 14.87 6.83
CA GLU A 43 1.85 15.15 6.25
C GLU A 43 0.95 13.90 6.26
N ILE A 44 1.53 12.75 5.90
CA ILE A 44 0.81 11.48 5.80
C ILE A 44 0.37 11.00 7.18
N ILE A 45 1.23 11.10 8.19
CA ILE A 45 0.91 10.76 9.58
C ILE A 45 -0.12 11.73 10.17
N GLN A 46 -0.13 12.99 9.73
CA GLN A 46 -1.15 13.99 10.10
C GLN A 46 -2.50 13.78 9.36
N GLY A 47 -2.61 12.75 8.53
CA GLY A 47 -3.88 12.34 7.89
C GLY A 47 -4.04 12.73 6.43
N GLN A 48 -3.02 13.32 5.78
CA GLN A 48 -3.02 13.60 4.34
C GLN A 48 -2.78 12.33 3.52
N LEU A 49 -3.68 11.35 3.65
CA LEU A 49 -3.53 10.00 3.08
C LEU A 49 -3.84 9.93 1.58
N ASN A 50 -4.48 10.94 1.00
CA ASN A 50 -4.85 10.96 -0.41
C ASN A 50 -3.63 10.76 -1.33
N GLN A 51 -2.48 11.32 -0.94
CA GLN A 51 -1.21 11.16 -1.67
C GLN A 51 -0.74 9.69 -1.77
N VAL A 52 -1.22 8.81 -0.88
CA VAL A 52 -0.95 7.36 -0.90
C VAL A 52 -2.12 6.59 -1.51
N LEU A 53 -3.36 6.98 -1.20
CA LEU A 53 -4.56 6.23 -1.61
C LEU A 53 -4.88 6.37 -3.09
N GLU A 54 -4.77 7.58 -3.66
CA GLU A 54 -5.11 7.80 -5.07
C GLU A 54 -4.23 6.98 -6.02
N PRO A 55 -2.88 6.97 -5.88
CA PRO A 55 -2.04 6.13 -6.73
C PRO A 55 -2.36 4.64 -6.62
N LEU A 56 -2.66 4.15 -5.42
CA LEU A 56 -3.03 2.74 -5.20
C LEU A 56 -4.33 2.35 -5.89
N VAL A 57 -5.34 3.22 -5.81
CA VAL A 57 -6.63 2.98 -6.47
C VAL A 57 -6.47 3.01 -7.98
N ASN A 58 -5.70 3.96 -8.50
CA ASN A 58 -5.45 4.07 -9.93
C ASN A 58 -4.71 2.84 -10.48
N GLU A 59 -3.67 2.36 -9.78
CA GLU A 59 -2.95 1.16 -10.20
C GLU A 59 -3.88 -0.06 -10.19
N TYR A 60 -4.68 -0.23 -9.14
CA TYR A 60 -5.63 -1.32 -9.05
C TYR A 60 -6.69 -1.29 -10.17
N GLN A 61 -7.19 -0.11 -10.52
CA GLN A 61 -8.11 0.05 -11.66
C GLN A 61 -7.43 -0.27 -12.98
N ALA A 62 -6.18 0.17 -13.18
CA ALA A 62 -5.40 -0.14 -14.37
C ALA A 62 -5.14 -1.65 -14.50
N GLU A 63 -4.79 -2.34 -13.41
CA GLU A 63 -4.64 -3.80 -13.38
C GLU A 63 -5.94 -4.53 -13.73
N GLN A 64 -7.09 -4.10 -13.20
CA GLN A 64 -8.38 -4.69 -13.55
C GLN A 64 -8.72 -4.51 -15.04
N LEU A 65 -8.51 -3.31 -15.58
CA LEU A 65 -8.75 -3.03 -17.00
C LEU A 65 -7.81 -3.85 -17.89
N ALA A 66 -6.54 -3.99 -17.51
CA ALA A 66 -5.58 -4.81 -18.22
C ALA A 66 -5.94 -6.31 -18.16
N SER A 67 -6.42 -6.80 -17.01
CA SER A 67 -6.93 -8.17 -16.86
C SER A 67 -8.12 -8.43 -17.78
N LEU A 68 -9.09 -7.52 -17.84
CA LEU A 68 -10.27 -7.64 -18.70
C LEU A 68 -9.94 -7.56 -20.19
N ALA A 69 -8.89 -6.80 -20.57
CA ALA A 69 -8.45 -6.69 -21.95
C ALA A 69 -7.65 -7.90 -22.45
N ASN A 70 -7.10 -8.69 -21.53
CA ASN A 70 -6.33 -9.91 -21.81
C ASN A 70 -7.21 -11.18 -21.79
N GLU A 71 -8.49 -11.06 -21.43
CA GLU A 71 -9.53 -12.08 -21.63
C GLU A 71 -10.23 -11.90 -22.98
#